data_AF-A0A4Q6BL00-F1
#
_entry.id   AF-A0A4Q6BL00-F1
#
_cell.length_a   1.000
_cell.length_b   1.000
_cell.length_c   1.000
_cell.angle_alpha   90.00
_cell.angle_beta   90.00
_cell.angle_gamma   90.00
#
_symmetry.space_group_name_H-M   'P 1'
#
loop_
_entity.id
_entity.type
_entity.pdbx_description
1 polymer ?
#
loop_
_entity_poly.entity_id
_entity_poly.type
_entity_poly.pdbx_seq_one_letter_code
_entity_poly.pdbx_strand_id
1 'polypeptide(L)'
;MAKKSFLNFEVDHMTLLLQPDLYKVSYLAFNSIFGVGPDDILYEKRKEWVPGEGEKSMTYAVCIGRGANKNPELNNTIIAVVQPTEPKTQGSHVREMLDGHESAAHWQHIALRTPDLLAFHAHAVERGVQFITPILKDDEEDLIQVFSGEW
;
A
#
# COMPACT_ATOMS: atom_id res chain seq x y z
N MET A 1 6.83 33.08 -3.07
CA MET A 1 6.88 32.27 -4.32
C MET A 1 5.70 31.32 -4.32
N ALA A 2 5.08 31.07 -5.48
CA ALA A 2 4.05 30.05 -5.59
C ALA A 2 4.66 28.65 -5.40
N LYS A 3 3.92 27.73 -4.75
CA LYS A 3 4.36 26.34 -4.56
C LYS A 3 4.43 25.65 -5.93
N LYS A 4 5.52 24.91 -6.19
CA LYS A 4 5.69 24.15 -7.44
C LYS A 4 4.60 23.06 -7.53
N SER A 5 4.05 22.84 -8.72
CA SER A 5 2.94 21.90 -8.94
C SER A 5 3.25 20.48 -8.48
N PHE A 6 4.48 20.00 -8.74
CA PHE A 6 4.93 18.66 -8.36
C PHE A 6 5.03 18.41 -6.84
N LEU A 7 4.86 19.45 -6.01
CA LEU A 7 4.83 19.35 -4.55
C LEU A 7 3.40 19.27 -4.00
N ASN A 8 2.38 19.28 -4.86
CA ASN A 8 0.98 19.15 -4.48
C ASN A 8 0.59 17.67 -4.48
N PHE A 9 1.10 16.94 -3.49
CA PHE A 9 0.82 15.53 -3.32
C PHE A 9 -0.61 15.27 -2.87
N GLU A 10 -1.16 14.16 -3.35
CA GLU A 10 -2.36 13.52 -2.82
C GLU A 10 -2.00 12.09 -2.41
N VAL A 11 -2.75 11.51 -1.47
CA VAL A 11 -2.55 10.09 -1.13
C VAL A 11 -3.07 9.24 -2.28
N ASP A 12 -2.27 8.28 -2.70
CA ASP A 12 -2.69 7.27 -3.67
C ASP A 12 -3.25 6.04 -2.96
N HIS A 13 -2.37 5.34 -2.27
CA HIS A 13 -2.72 4.22 -1.42
C HIS A 13 -1.80 4.13 -0.21
N MET A 14 -2.22 3.35 0.78
CA MET A 14 -1.43 3.06 1.98
C MET A 14 -1.38 1.54 2.17
N THR A 15 -0.21 1.03 2.55
CA THR A 15 -0.03 -0.41 2.79
C THR A 15 0.11 -0.69 4.27
N LEU A 16 -0.86 -1.43 4.83
CA LEU A 16 -0.91 -1.85 6.22
C LEU A 16 -0.54 -3.33 6.33
N LEU A 17 0.55 -3.62 7.03
CA LEU A 17 0.94 -4.97 7.41
C LEU A 17 0.22 -5.38 8.68
N LEU A 18 -0.29 -6.61 8.72
CA LEU A 18 -0.93 -7.18 9.91
C LEU A 18 -0.42 -8.59 10.17
N GLN A 19 -0.30 -8.93 11.46
CA GLN A 19 -0.22 -10.32 11.88
C GLN A 19 -1.49 -11.09 11.46
N PRO A 20 -1.39 -12.37 11.06
CA PRO A 20 -2.53 -13.14 10.55
C PRO A 20 -3.77 -13.12 11.45
N ASP A 21 -3.57 -13.14 12.77
CA ASP A 21 -4.66 -13.18 13.75
C ASP A 21 -5.48 -11.87 13.79
N LEU A 22 -4.93 -10.74 13.32
CA LEU A 22 -5.62 -9.45 13.26
C LEU A 22 -6.44 -9.26 11.99
N TYR A 23 -6.35 -10.17 11.03
CA TYR A 23 -6.98 -9.96 9.72
C TYR A 23 -8.52 -9.94 9.78
N LYS A 24 -9.13 -10.85 10.55
CA LYS A 24 -10.59 -10.82 10.76
C LYS A 24 -11.04 -9.56 11.47
N VAL A 25 -10.20 -9.07 12.39
CA VAL A 25 -10.44 -7.82 13.12
C VAL A 25 -10.37 -6.62 12.18
N SER A 26 -9.43 -6.61 11.23
CA SER A 26 -9.32 -5.51 10.26
C SER A 26 -10.56 -5.42 9.38
N TYR A 27 -11.06 -6.53 8.86
CA TYR A 27 -12.31 -6.54 8.09
C TYR A 27 -13.48 -5.94 8.87
N LEU A 28 -13.65 -6.36 10.12
CA LEU A 28 -14.71 -5.84 11.00
C LEU A 28 -14.51 -4.36 11.31
N ALA A 29 -13.28 -3.94 11.60
CA ALA A 29 -12.97 -2.55 11.89
C ALA A 29 -13.24 -1.65 10.67
N PHE A 30 -12.83 -2.08 9.47
CA PHE A 30 -13.03 -1.31 8.24
C PHE A 30 -14.50 -1.20 7.88
N ASN A 31 -15.25 -2.30 7.98
CA ASN A 31 -16.69 -2.28 7.78
C ASN A 31 -17.40 -1.38 8.82
N SER A 32 -17.04 -1.48 10.10
CA SER A 32 -17.75 -0.77 11.18
C SER A 32 -17.40 0.72 11.26
N ILE A 33 -16.15 1.08 10.99
CA ILE A 33 -15.65 2.46 11.15
C ILE A 33 -15.80 3.25 9.84
N PHE A 34 -15.45 2.63 8.71
CA PHE A 34 -15.43 3.29 7.41
C PHE A 34 -16.61 2.91 6.52
N GLY A 35 -17.47 1.98 6.94
CA GLY A 35 -18.62 1.55 6.15
C GLY A 35 -18.25 0.71 4.93
N VAL A 36 -17.02 0.19 4.87
CA VAL A 36 -16.51 -0.61 3.73
C VAL A 36 -17.41 -1.81 3.50
N GLY A 37 -18.02 -1.87 2.32
CA GLY A 37 -18.83 -2.99 1.85
C GLY A 37 -18.07 -3.88 0.86
N PRO A 38 -18.70 -4.97 0.38
CA PRO A 38 -18.13 -5.82 -0.68
C PRO A 38 -17.75 -5.04 -1.95
N ASP A 39 -18.55 -4.03 -2.32
CA ASP A 39 -18.32 -3.19 -3.51
C ASP A 39 -17.11 -2.25 -3.38
N ASP A 40 -16.57 -2.09 -2.17
CA ASP A 40 -15.38 -1.27 -1.92
C ASP A 40 -14.09 -2.10 -1.91
N ILE A 41 -14.18 -3.43 -2.02
CA ILE A 41 -13.02 -4.32 -2.16
C ILE A 41 -12.54 -4.28 -3.61
N LEU A 42 -11.35 -3.74 -3.81
CA LEU A 42 -10.74 -3.62 -5.13
C LEU A 42 -10.14 -4.94 -5.60
N TYR A 43 -9.51 -5.67 -4.67
CA TYR A 43 -9.09 -7.04 -4.88
C TYR A 43 -9.00 -7.79 -3.57
N GLU A 44 -9.13 -9.12 -3.66
CA GLU A 44 -8.83 -10.05 -2.59
C GLU A 44 -8.05 -11.22 -3.18
N LYS A 45 -6.89 -11.53 -2.59
CA LYS A 45 -6.05 -12.64 -2.99
C LYS A 45 -5.82 -13.56 -1.82
N ARG A 46 -6.27 -14.80 -1.96
CA ARG A 46 -6.08 -15.87 -0.97
C ARG A 46 -5.03 -16.86 -1.46
N LYS A 47 -4.25 -17.39 -0.53
CA LYS A 47 -3.19 -18.33 -0.85
C LYS A 47 -3.14 -19.46 0.17
N GLU A 48 -3.13 -20.68 -0.37
CA GLU A 48 -2.76 -21.88 0.37
C GLU A 48 -1.24 -21.95 0.53
N TRP A 49 -0.79 -22.32 1.72
CA TRP A 49 0.63 -22.57 1.97
C TRP A 49 1.07 -23.94 1.45
N VAL A 50 0.18 -24.92 1.59
CA VAL A 50 0.35 -26.29 1.11
C VAL A 50 -0.92 -26.66 0.34
N PRO A 51 -0.81 -27.16 -0.91
CA PRO A 51 -1.96 -27.57 -1.69
C PRO A 51 -2.85 -28.56 -0.93
N GLY A 52 -4.13 -28.21 -0.75
CA GLY A 52 -5.12 -29.05 -0.08
C GLY A 52 -5.25 -28.86 1.43
N GLU A 53 -4.46 -27.98 2.06
CA GLU A 53 -4.61 -27.63 3.49
C GLU A 53 -5.52 -26.41 3.75
N GLY A 54 -6.08 -25.85 2.67
CA GLY A 54 -6.92 -24.66 2.69
C GLY A 54 -6.11 -23.36 2.75
N GLU A 55 -6.83 -22.25 2.56
CA GLU A 55 -6.27 -20.91 2.52
C GLU A 55 -5.70 -20.52 3.90
N LYS A 56 -4.43 -20.08 3.94
CA LYS A 56 -3.73 -19.69 5.17
C LYS A 56 -3.30 -18.24 5.20
N SER A 57 -3.40 -17.55 4.07
CA SER A 57 -3.08 -16.13 3.95
C SER A 57 -4.02 -15.45 2.96
N MET A 58 -4.20 -14.15 3.16
CA MET A 58 -5.08 -13.28 2.41
C MET A 58 -4.51 -11.87 2.36
N THR A 59 -4.49 -11.27 1.19
CA THR A 59 -4.17 -9.85 0.97
C THR A 59 -5.35 -9.22 0.28
N TYR A 60 -5.75 -8.02 0.69
CA TYR A 60 -6.86 -7.32 0.07
C TYR A 60 -6.59 -5.82 0.00
N ALA A 61 -7.21 -5.15 -0.94
CA ALA A 61 -7.24 -3.69 -0.99
C ALA A 61 -8.68 -3.20 -0.97
N VAL A 62 -8.90 -2.11 -0.22
CA VAL A 62 -10.22 -1.51 -0.04
C VAL A 62 -10.17 -0.01 -0.25
N CYS A 63 -11.22 0.51 -0.89
CA CYS A 63 -11.44 1.95 -1.00
C CYS A 63 -12.24 2.43 0.21
N ILE A 64 -11.63 3.24 1.08
CA ILE A 64 -12.27 3.74 2.31
C ILE A 64 -12.87 5.13 2.16
N GLY A 65 -12.70 5.76 1.00
CA GLY A 65 -13.17 7.11 0.77
C GLY A 65 -13.09 7.51 -0.70
N ARG A 66 -14.05 8.33 -1.11
CA ARG A 66 -14.08 8.99 -2.41
C ARG A 66 -14.08 10.50 -2.15
N GLY A 67 -13.01 11.18 -2.55
CA GLY A 67 -12.89 12.64 -2.52
C GLY A 67 -13.88 13.36 -3.44
N ALA A 68 -13.79 14.69 -3.48
CA ALA A 68 -14.63 15.57 -4.30
C ALA A 68 -13.87 16.20 -5.49
N ASN A 69 -12.78 15.57 -5.94
CA ASN A 69 -12.05 15.98 -7.14
C ASN A 69 -12.93 15.78 -8.39
N LYS A 70 -12.71 16.62 -9.40
CA LYS A 70 -13.38 16.53 -10.70
C LYS A 70 -13.01 15.25 -11.46
N ASN A 71 -11.84 14.66 -11.18
CA ASN A 71 -11.46 13.36 -11.72
C ASN A 71 -11.78 12.25 -10.68
N PRO A 72 -12.78 11.38 -10.94
CA PRO A 72 -13.18 10.31 -10.02
C PRO A 72 -12.06 9.31 -9.69
N GLU A 73 -11.13 9.07 -10.61
CA GLU A 73 -10.03 8.11 -10.41
C GLU A 73 -9.01 8.59 -9.37
N LEU A 74 -8.91 9.92 -9.20
CA LEU A 74 -8.04 10.55 -8.21
C LEU A 74 -8.70 10.70 -6.83
N ASN A 75 -9.96 10.32 -6.71
CA ASN A 75 -10.73 10.48 -5.47
C ASN A 75 -10.55 9.32 -4.50
N ASN A 76 -10.02 8.19 -4.96
CA ASN A 76 -9.98 6.99 -4.14
C ASN A 76 -8.90 7.11 -3.07
N THR A 77 -9.28 6.87 -1.82
CA THR A 77 -8.35 6.61 -0.72
C THR A 77 -8.30 5.10 -0.50
N ILE A 78 -7.19 4.48 -0.88
CA ILE A 78 -7.05 3.03 -0.88
C ILE A 78 -6.16 2.59 0.29
N ILE A 79 -6.56 1.51 0.97
CA ILE A 79 -5.70 0.80 1.91
C ILE A 79 -5.53 -0.63 1.42
N ALA A 80 -4.28 -1.03 1.15
CA ALA A 80 -3.90 -2.41 0.95
C ALA A 80 -3.52 -3.03 2.30
N VAL A 81 -4.20 -4.09 2.70
CA VAL A 81 -3.89 -4.82 3.92
C VAL A 81 -3.21 -6.13 3.56
N VAL A 82 -1.98 -6.28 4.03
CA VAL A 82 -1.07 -7.36 3.67
C VAL A 82 -0.74 -8.17 4.92
N GLN A 83 -0.73 -9.49 4.79
CA GLN A 83 -0.23 -10.39 5.83
C GLN A 83 0.88 -11.29 5.28
N PRO A 84 1.68 -11.93 6.15
CA PRO A 84 2.65 -12.95 5.73
C PRO A 84 1.97 -14.05 4.89
N THR A 85 2.45 -14.28 3.66
CA THR A 85 1.85 -15.27 2.74
C THR A 85 2.61 -16.59 2.68
N GLU A 86 3.76 -16.66 3.34
CA GLU A 86 4.63 -17.81 3.40
C GLU A 86 4.34 -18.65 4.66
N PRO A 87 4.55 -19.98 4.61
CA PRO A 87 4.46 -20.84 5.77
C PRO A 87 5.20 -20.31 7.00
N LYS A 88 4.72 -20.65 8.21
CA LYS A 88 5.39 -20.25 9.47
C LYS A 88 6.86 -20.66 9.55
N THR A 89 7.21 -21.75 8.87
CA THR A 89 8.57 -22.31 8.83
C THR A 89 9.47 -21.70 7.76
N GLN A 90 8.95 -20.79 6.92
CA GLN A 90 9.70 -20.11 5.87
C GLN A 90 9.87 -18.63 6.19
N GLY A 91 10.94 -18.04 5.65
CA GLY A 91 11.16 -16.59 5.70
C GLY A 91 10.02 -15.84 5.03
N SER A 92 9.66 -14.70 5.61
CA SER A 92 8.60 -13.84 5.09
C SER A 92 8.97 -12.40 5.39
N HIS A 93 9.13 -11.60 4.35
CA HIS A 93 9.52 -10.21 4.47
C HIS A 93 8.54 -9.39 5.32
N VAL A 94 7.23 -9.62 5.15
CA VAL A 94 6.19 -8.97 5.97
C VAL A 94 6.30 -9.37 7.44
N ARG A 95 6.63 -10.65 7.71
CA ARG A 95 6.83 -11.12 9.09
C ARG A 95 8.08 -10.50 9.71
N GLU A 96 9.18 -10.45 8.96
CA GLU A 96 10.43 -9.80 9.40
C GLU A 96 10.21 -8.32 9.73
N MET A 97 9.43 -7.59 8.92
CA MET A 97 9.06 -6.21 9.21
C MET A 97 8.21 -6.09 10.47
N LEU A 98 7.17 -6.91 10.64
CA LEU A 98 6.30 -6.86 11.82
C LEU A 98 7.06 -7.21 13.10
N ASP A 99 7.82 -8.31 13.08
CA ASP A 99 8.57 -8.81 14.22
C ASP A 99 9.75 -7.88 14.56
N GLY A 100 10.45 -7.36 13.55
CA GLY A 100 11.56 -6.41 13.72
C GLY A 100 11.14 -5.05 14.28
N HIS A 101 9.89 -4.63 14.02
CA HIS A 101 9.30 -3.45 14.64
C HIS A 101 8.57 -3.75 15.97
N GLU A 102 8.66 -4.98 16.48
CA GLU A 102 7.93 -5.47 17.66
C GLU A 102 6.42 -5.12 17.63
N SER A 103 5.81 -5.18 16.44
CA SER A 103 4.44 -4.71 16.23
C SER A 103 3.53 -5.77 15.60
N ALA A 104 2.28 -5.81 16.07
CA ALA A 104 1.24 -6.64 15.47
C ALA A 104 0.66 -6.04 14.18
N ALA A 105 0.85 -4.72 13.97
CA ALA A 105 0.38 -3.97 12.82
C ALA A 105 1.38 -2.86 12.44
N HIS A 106 1.67 -2.67 11.16
CA HIS A 106 2.66 -1.70 10.73
C HIS A 106 2.29 -1.05 9.39
N TRP A 107 2.36 0.28 9.31
CA TRP A 107 2.24 0.97 8.02
C TRP A 107 3.55 0.84 7.26
N GLN A 108 3.58 0.01 6.22
CA GLN A 108 4.80 -0.22 5.43
C GLN A 108 5.16 1.02 4.61
N HIS A 109 4.20 1.53 3.85
CA HIS A 109 4.41 2.73 3.04
C HIS A 109 3.10 3.47 2.79
N ILE A 110 3.25 4.76 2.47
CA ILE A 110 2.21 5.65 1.99
C ILE A 110 2.64 6.11 0.61
N ALA A 111 1.93 5.69 -0.42
CA ALA A 111 2.17 6.16 -1.77
C ALA A 111 1.53 7.53 -1.95
N LEU A 112 2.30 8.47 -2.50
CA LEU A 112 1.86 9.83 -2.77
C LEU A 112 1.89 10.07 -4.29
N ARG A 113 0.76 10.48 -4.86
CA ARG A 113 0.66 10.85 -6.27
C ARG A 113 1.06 12.31 -6.47
N THR A 114 1.75 12.58 -7.57
CA THR A 114 2.13 13.93 -8.01
C THR A 114 1.90 14.05 -9.52
N PRO A 115 1.49 15.22 -10.02
CA PRO A 115 1.30 15.41 -11.47
C PRO A 115 2.59 15.34 -12.28
N ASP A 116 3.78 15.38 -11.64
CA ASP A 116 5.07 15.30 -12.32
C ASP A 116 6.13 14.65 -11.42
N LEU A 117 6.22 13.31 -11.50
CA LEU A 117 7.16 12.53 -10.70
C LEU A 117 8.62 12.81 -11.10
N LEU A 118 8.90 13.07 -12.38
CA LEU A 118 10.26 13.30 -12.86
C LEU A 118 10.84 14.58 -12.26
N ALA A 119 10.06 15.67 -12.26
CA ALA A 119 10.46 16.92 -11.66
C ALA A 119 10.61 16.80 -10.13
N PHE A 120 9.73 16.05 -9.47
CA PHE A 120 9.86 15.78 -8.04
C PHE A 120 11.10 14.95 -7.71
N HIS A 121 11.37 13.89 -8.47
CA HIS A 121 12.54 13.03 -8.27
C HIS A 121 13.83 13.84 -8.39
N ALA A 122 13.98 14.64 -9.45
CA ALA A 122 15.14 15.53 -9.61
C ALA A 122 15.26 16.51 -8.43
N HIS A 123 14.15 17.13 -8.03
CA HIS A 123 14.08 18.02 -6.88
C HIS A 123 14.51 17.36 -5.56
N ALA A 124 14.14 16.10 -5.34
CA ALA A 124 14.45 15.34 -4.15
C ALA A 124 15.92 14.89 -4.13
N VAL A 125 16.45 14.41 -5.26
CA VAL A 125 17.87 14.04 -5.42
C VAL A 125 18.79 15.23 -5.19
N GLU A 126 18.45 16.41 -5.72
CA GLU A 126 19.18 17.66 -5.45
C GLU A 126 19.27 18.00 -3.95
N ARG A 127 18.36 17.47 -3.13
CA ARG A 127 18.28 17.68 -1.67
C ARG A 127 18.84 16.50 -0.87
N GLY A 128 19.46 15.52 -1.52
CA GLY A 128 20.08 14.38 -0.88
C GLY A 128 19.12 13.26 -0.48
N VAL A 129 17.89 13.24 -1.00
CA VAL A 129 16.99 12.09 -0.83
C VAL A 129 17.55 10.91 -1.62
N GLN A 130 17.69 9.76 -0.96
CA GLN A 130 18.08 8.51 -1.57
C GLN A 130 16.84 7.65 -1.86
N PHE A 131 16.72 7.23 -3.11
CA PHE A 131 15.72 6.27 -3.54
C PHE A 131 16.36 4.89 -3.66
N ILE A 132 15.62 3.87 -3.23
CA ILE A 132 16.07 2.47 -3.20
C ILE A 132 15.82 1.74 -4.52
N THR A 133 14.95 2.30 -5.35
CA THR A 133 14.68 1.80 -6.70
C THR A 133 15.01 2.87 -7.73
N PRO A 134 15.35 2.48 -8.97
CA PRO A 134 15.20 3.40 -10.09
C PRO A 134 13.72 3.80 -10.24
N ILE A 135 13.46 4.79 -11.08
CA ILE A 135 12.08 5.07 -11.54
C ILE A 135 11.61 3.84 -12.30
N LEU A 136 10.63 3.15 -11.74
CA LEU A 136 9.97 2.01 -12.35
C LEU A 136 8.89 2.53 -13.29
N LYS A 137 8.77 1.90 -14.45
CA LYS A 137 7.72 2.20 -15.42
C LYS A 137 6.91 0.93 -15.66
N ASP A 138 5.61 1.03 -15.47
CA ASP A 138 4.65 0.03 -15.90
C ASP A 138 4.09 0.46 -17.26
N ASP A 139 4.44 -0.30 -18.30
CA ASP A 139 4.01 0.00 -19.68
C ASP A 139 2.54 -0.37 -19.92
N GLU A 140 1.94 -1.24 -19.10
CA GLU A 140 0.52 -1.62 -19.24
C GLU A 140 -0.41 -0.62 -18.53
N GLU A 141 0.07 0.03 -17.46
CA GLU A 141 -0.74 0.93 -16.62
C GLU A 141 -0.42 2.44 -16.77
N ASP A 142 0.49 2.83 -17.68
CA ASP A 142 1.02 4.20 -17.82
C ASP A 142 1.42 4.82 -16.47
N LEU A 143 2.05 3.99 -15.63
CA LEU A 143 2.37 4.31 -14.25
C LEU A 143 3.88 4.40 -14.07
N ILE A 144 4.34 5.47 -13.42
CA ILE A 144 5.72 5.57 -12.94
C ILE A 144 5.75 5.71 -11.42
N GLN A 145 6.70 5.01 -10.78
CA GLN A 145 6.82 4.99 -9.33
C GLN A 145 8.28 4.89 -8.88
N VAL A 146 8.55 5.32 -7.65
CA VAL A 146 9.86 5.20 -7.01
C VAL A 146 9.66 5.01 -5.51
N PHE A 147 10.51 4.20 -4.88
CA PHE A 147 10.46 3.96 -3.44
C PHE A 147 11.61 4.68 -2.73
N SER A 148 11.30 5.29 -1.59
CA SER A 148 12.27 5.91 -0.67
C SER A 148 12.26 5.17 0.67
N GLY A 149 13.41 5.06 1.34
CA GLY A 149 13.51 4.42 2.67
C GLY A 149 14.34 3.15 2.65
N GLU A 150 14.26 2.35 3.70
CA GLU A 150 14.92 1.03 3.77
C GLU A 150 14.02 -0.05 3.15
N TRP A 151 14.63 -0.99 2.42
CA TRP A 151 13.98 -2.22 1.95
C TRP A 151 13.89 -3.21 3.10
#